data_AF-A0A0M8VGW9-F1
#
_entry.id   AF-A0A0M8VGW9-F1
#
_cell.length_a   1.000
_cell.length_b   1.000
_cell.length_c   1.000
_cell.angle_alpha   90.00
_cell.angle_beta   90.00
_cell.angle_gamma   90.00
#
_symmetry.space_group_name_H-M   'P 1'
#
loop_
_entity.id
_entity.type
_entity.pdbx_description
1 polymer ?
#
loop_
_entity_poly.entity_id
_entity_poly.type
_entity_poly.pdbx_seq_one_letter_code
_entity_poly.pdbx_strand_id
1 'polypeptide(L)'
;ADGTVWGVNSAGNIYRYTGDQESGHWKQISGGLVRISAGSRTNVWGVNEAGNIYRYTNNDANPWVQIPGALTDIGAAADGTVWGVNSAGNIYRYT
;
A
#
# COMPACT_ATOMS: atom_id res chain seq x y z
N ALA A 1 -11.19 6.95 -7.72
CA ALA A 1 -10.43 5.69 -7.73
C ALA A 1 -10.64 5.02 -9.08
N ASP A 2 -9.60 4.40 -9.63
CA ASP A 2 -9.59 3.79 -10.98
C ASP A 2 -10.00 2.31 -10.98
N GLY A 3 -10.59 1.83 -9.88
CA GLY A 3 -10.94 0.43 -9.68
C GLY A 3 -9.79 -0.44 -9.21
N THR A 4 -8.60 0.10 -8.93
CA THR A 4 -7.55 -0.67 -8.27
C THR A 4 -8.01 -1.14 -6.89
N VAL A 5 -7.71 -2.41 -6.55
CA VAL A 5 -8.00 -2.97 -5.23
C VAL A 5 -6.78 -3.73 -4.75
N TRP A 6 -6.41 -3.47 -3.50
CA TRP A 6 -5.30 -4.10 -2.81
C TRP A 6 -5.73 -4.53 -1.42
N GLY A 7 -5.14 -5.59 -0.92
CA GLY A 7 -5.40 -6.10 0.43
C GLY A 7 -4.15 -6.72 1.04
N VAL A 8 -4.16 -6.80 2.36
CA VAL A 8 -3.17 -7.54 3.15
C VAL A 8 -3.89 -8.56 4.03
N ASN A 9 -3.27 -9.70 4.31
CA ASN A 9 -3.81 -10.69 5.25
C ASN A 9 -3.06 -10.63 6.60
N SER A 10 -3.48 -11.45 7.56
CA SER A 10 -2.88 -11.50 8.91
C SER A 10 -1.43 -11.99 8.94
N ALA A 11 -0.96 -12.66 7.89
CA ALA A 11 0.44 -13.05 7.73
C ALA A 11 1.29 -11.96 7.05
N GLY A 12 0.69 -10.79 6.77
CA GLY A 12 1.34 -9.68 6.09
C GLY A 12 1.48 -9.86 4.58
N ASN A 13 0.90 -10.91 3.99
CA ASN A 13 0.96 -11.11 2.54
C ASN A 13 0.10 -10.07 1.84
N ILE A 14 0.60 -9.58 0.69
CA ILE A 14 0.00 -8.48 -0.06
C ILE A 14 -0.62 -9.05 -1.33
N TYR A 15 -1.84 -8.62 -1.64
CA TYR A 15 -2.57 -9.06 -2.82
C TYR A 15 -3.11 -7.87 -3.60
N ARG A 16 -2.99 -7.94 -4.93
CA ARG A 16 -3.64 -7.03 -5.86
C ARG A 16 -4.73 -7.78 -6.62
N TYR A 17 -5.91 -7.16 -6.70
CA TYR A 17 -7.01 -7.67 -7.51
C TYR A 17 -6.69 -7.58 -9.00
N THR A 18 -6.94 -8.66 -9.74
CA THR A 18 -6.65 -8.78 -11.19
C THR A 18 -7.91 -8.75 -12.05
N GLY A 19 -9.10 -8.67 -11.46
CA GLY A 19 -10.38 -8.68 -12.17
C GLY A 19 -11.06 -10.04 -12.20
N ASP A 20 -12.30 -10.04 -12.70
CA ASP A 20 -13.17 -11.24 -12.76
C ASP A 20 -12.99 -12.07 -14.04
N GLN A 21 -12.08 -11.67 -14.93
CA GLN A 21 -11.94 -12.26 -16.27
C GLN A 21 -11.08 -13.55 -16.26
N GLU A 22 -10.39 -13.86 -15.16
CA GLU A 22 -9.48 -15.01 -15.06
C GLU A 22 -9.74 -15.82 -13.78
N SER A 23 -9.43 -17.12 -13.81
CA SER A 23 -9.42 -17.98 -12.61
C SER A 23 -8.22 -17.61 -11.74
N GLY A 24 -8.42 -16.71 -10.79
CA GLY A 24 -7.33 -16.17 -9.98
C GLY A 24 -7.46 -14.65 -9.84
N HIS A 25 -8.47 -14.23 -9.07
CA HIS A 25 -8.84 -12.83 -8.90
C HIS A 25 -7.82 -12.00 -8.11
N TRP A 26 -6.85 -12.66 -7.47
CA TRP A 26 -5.85 -12.04 -6.64
C TRP A 26 -4.46 -12.52 -7.02
N LYS A 27 -3.58 -11.57 -7.32
CA LYS A 27 -2.16 -11.82 -7.48
C LYS A 27 -1.43 -11.46 -6.19
N GLN A 28 -0.70 -12.41 -5.62
CA GLN A 28 0.19 -12.11 -4.50
C GLN A 28 1.38 -11.27 -4.99
N ILE A 29 1.67 -10.19 -4.28
CA ILE A 29 2.80 -9.30 -4.50
C ILE A 29 3.81 -9.52 -3.38
N SER A 30 5.09 -9.65 -3.73
CA SER A 30 6.14 -9.89 -2.74
C SER A 30 6.28 -8.71 -1.77
N GLY A 31 6.62 -8.99 -0.52
CA GLY A 31 6.73 -8.01 0.55
C GLY A 31 5.96 -8.42 1.80
N GLY A 32 5.89 -7.51 2.77
CA GLY A 32 5.16 -7.70 4.02
C GLY A 32 4.61 -6.38 4.54
N LEU A 33 3.28 -6.25 4.61
CA LEU A 33 2.59 -5.03 5.07
C LEU A 33 1.46 -5.39 6.03
N VAL A 34 1.19 -4.51 6.99
CA VAL A 34 0.06 -4.65 7.94
C VAL A 34 -1.06 -3.65 7.65
N ARG A 35 -0.78 -2.60 6.87
CA ARG A 35 -1.77 -1.66 6.31
C ARG A 35 -1.41 -1.35 4.86
N ILE A 36 -2.42 -1.17 4.04
CA ILE A 36 -2.28 -0.78 2.64
C ILE A 36 -3.41 0.17 2.24
N SER A 37 -3.10 1.17 1.42
CA SER A 37 -4.05 2.12 0.87
C SER A 37 -3.75 2.35 -0.61
N ALA A 38 -4.80 2.37 -1.43
CA ALA A 38 -4.68 2.51 -2.87
C ALA A 38 -5.63 3.62 -3.35
N GLY A 39 -5.04 4.72 -3.83
CA GLY A 39 -5.80 5.82 -4.46
C GLY A 39 -6.01 5.62 -5.95
N SER A 40 -5.01 5.03 -6.60
CA SER A 40 -4.98 4.65 -8.02
C SER A 40 -3.95 3.55 -8.24
N ARG A 41 -3.89 2.97 -9.44
CA ARG A 41 -2.89 1.97 -9.83
C ARG A 41 -1.45 2.44 -9.61
N THR A 42 -1.21 3.75 -9.72
CA THR A 42 0.11 4.37 -9.55
C THR A 42 0.33 5.01 -8.19
N ASN A 43 -0.69 5.05 -7.32
CA ASN A 43 -0.63 5.61 -5.98
C ASN A 43 -1.09 4.58 -4.93
N VAL A 44 -0.19 3.64 -4.62
CA VAL A 44 -0.41 2.59 -3.61
C VAL A 44 0.70 2.68 -2.57
N TRP A 45 0.29 2.68 -1.31
CA TRP A 45 1.15 2.88 -0.16
C TRP A 45 0.81 1.89 0.94
N GLY A 46 1.79 1.57 1.78
CA GLY A 46 1.55 0.73 2.94
C GLY A 46 2.58 0.93 4.02
N VAL A 47 2.29 0.37 5.19
CA VAL A 47 3.22 0.26 6.30
C VAL A 47 3.37 -1.19 6.74
N ASN A 48 4.57 -1.57 7.16
CA ASN A 48 4.82 -2.87 7.76
C ASN A 48 4.72 -2.82 9.29
N GLU A 49 4.88 -3.97 9.95
CA GLU A 49 4.77 -4.09 11.41
C GLU A 49 5.80 -3.24 12.17
N ALA A 50 6.98 -3.01 11.59
CA ALA A 50 8.01 -2.12 12.14
C ALA A 50 7.72 -0.62 11.87
N GLY A 51 6.56 -0.29 11.31
CA GLY A 51 6.15 1.06 10.93
C GLY A 51 6.88 1.63 9.71
N ASN A 52 7.66 0.82 8.99
CA ASN A 52 8.38 1.27 7.81
C ASN A 52 7.37 1.55 6.68
N ILE A 53 7.58 2.65 5.96
CA ILE A 53 6.66 3.15 4.93
C ILE A 53 7.13 2.68 3.56
N TYR A 54 6.21 2.18 2.73
CA TYR A 54 6.51 1.74 1.38
C TYR A 54 5.56 2.34 0.36
N ARG A 55 6.10 2.75 -0.78
CA ARG A 55 5.34 3.13 -1.98
C ARG A 55 5.51 2.06 -3.05
N TYR A 56 4.41 1.70 -3.71
CA TYR A 56 4.44 0.78 -4.84
C TYR A 56 5.19 1.41 -6.04
N THR A 57 6.01 0.62 -6.72
CA THR A 57 6.89 1.09 -7.81
C THR A 57 6.26 1.01 -9.19
N ASN A 58 5.05 0.44 -9.32
CA ASN A 58 4.46 -0.01 -10.58
C ASN A 58 5.14 -1.22 -11.24
N ASN A 59 6.01 -1.92 -10.51
CA ASN A 59 6.69 -3.11 -11.01
C ASN A 59 6.59 -4.27 -10.01
N ASP A 60 5.76 -5.28 -10.30
CA ASP A 60 5.58 -6.47 -9.45
C ASP A 60 6.89 -7.23 -9.13
N ALA A 61 7.93 -7.13 -9.98
CA ALA A 61 9.22 -7.80 -9.76
C ALA A 61 10.10 -7.07 -8.74
N ASN A 62 9.89 -5.76 -8.55
CA ASN A 62 10.54 -4.96 -7.50
C ASN A 62 9.51 -3.97 -6.92
N PRO A 63 8.52 -4.48 -6.17
CA PRO A 63 7.25 -3.78 -5.97
C PRO A 63 7.32 -2.58 -5.04
N TRP A 64 8.30 -2.48 -4.15
CA TRP A 64 8.29 -1.47 -3.09
C TRP A 64 9.56 -0.64 -3.07
N VAL A 65 9.39 0.66 -2.90
CA VAL A 65 10.44 1.57 -2.47
C VAL A 65 10.14 2.04 -1.06
N GLN A 66 11.14 1.96 -0.18
CA GLN A 66 11.00 2.45 1.18
C GLN A 66 11.06 3.97 1.22
N ILE A 67 10.15 4.59 1.96
CA ILE A 67 10.12 6.02 2.22
C ILE A 67 10.56 6.26 3.65
N PRO A 68 11.51 7.18 3.92
CA PRO A 68 11.97 7.47 5.27
C PRO A 68 10.83 7.93 6.20
N GLY A 69 10.85 7.43 7.44
CA GLY A 69 9.86 7.76 8.46
C GLY A 69 9.26 6.50 9.10
N ALA A 70 8.35 6.72 10.04
CA ALA A 70 7.61 5.66 10.72
C ALA A 70 6.14 6.04 10.90
N LEU A 71 5.24 5.18 10.44
CA LEU A 71 3.79 5.36 10.51
C LEU A 71 3.11 4.08 11.02
N THR A 72 1.91 4.23 11.58
CA THR A 72 1.04 3.12 12.02
C THR A 72 -0.16 2.91 11.11
N ASP A 73 -0.58 3.96 10.40
CA ASP A 73 -1.60 3.87 9.35
C ASP A 73 -1.32 4.89 8.24
N ILE A 74 -1.86 4.63 7.05
CA ILE A 74 -1.59 5.42 5.85
C ILE A 74 -2.82 5.45 4.93
N GLY A 75 -3.08 6.62 4.34
CA GLY A 75 -4.18 6.84 3.40
C GLY A 75 -3.68 7.48 2.11
N ALA A 76 -4.04 6.90 0.97
CA ALA A 76 -3.72 7.38 -0.37
C ALA A 76 -5.01 7.73 -1.12
N ALA A 77 -5.13 8.97 -1.59
CA ALA A 77 -6.27 9.45 -2.35
C ALA A 77 -6.05 9.34 -3.86
N ALA A 78 -7.15 9.36 -4.62
CA ALA A 78 -7.14 9.22 -6.07
C ALA A 78 -6.47 10.39 -6.81
N ASP A 79 -6.37 11.56 -6.16
CA ASP A 79 -5.68 12.75 -6.66
C ASP A 79 -4.16 12.72 -6.45
N GLY A 80 -3.63 11.64 -5.86
CA GLY A 80 -2.21 11.51 -5.52
C GLY A 80 -1.87 11.98 -4.11
N THR A 81 -2.79 12.59 -3.36
CA THR A 81 -2.55 13.03 -1.98
C THR A 81 -2.34 11.81 -1.06
N VAL A 82 -1.36 11.89 -0.16
CA VAL A 82 -1.07 10.83 0.82
C VAL A 82 -0.91 11.43 2.22
N TRP A 83 -1.58 10.81 3.17
CA TRP A 83 -1.52 11.15 4.59
C TRP A 83 -1.17 9.93 5.42
N GLY A 84 -0.60 10.14 6.60
CA GLY A 84 -0.33 9.07 7.55
C GLY A 84 -0.31 9.56 8.98
N VAL A 85 -0.45 8.61 9.91
CA VAL A 85 -0.36 8.85 11.36
C VAL A 85 0.70 7.97 11.99
N ASN A 86 1.55 8.53 12.85
CA ASN A 86 2.56 7.77 13.58
C ASN A 86 2.04 7.22 14.92
N SER A 87 2.86 6.46 15.64
CA SER A 87 2.50 5.87 16.94
C SER A 87 2.25 6.89 18.06
N ALA A 88 2.70 8.13 17.90
CA ALA A 88 2.43 9.24 18.82
C ALA A 88 1.13 9.99 18.47
N GLY A 89 0.42 9.60 17.40
CA GLY A 89 -0.79 10.28 16.93
C GLY A 89 -0.51 11.53 16.08
N ASN A 90 0.75 11.81 15.74
CA ASN A 90 1.07 12.93 14.85
C ASN A 90 0.63 12.60 13.42
N ILE A 91 0.03 13.58 12.77
CA ILE A 91 -0.49 13.47 11.39
C ILE A 91 0.50 14.12 10.43
N TYR A 92 0.81 13.42 9.34
CA TYR A 92 1.75 13.86 8.32
C TYR A 92 1.12 13.80 6.92
N ARG A 93 1.51 14.73 6.06
CA ARG A 93 1.21 14.71 4.63
C ARG A 93 2.50 14.48 3.86
N TYR A 94 2.48 13.60 2.86
CA TYR A 94 3.60 13.42 1.95
C TYR A 94 3.66 14.58 0.94
N THR A 95 4.85 15.11 0.69
CA THR A 95 5.12 16.26 -0.18
C THR A 95 6.26 15.98 -1.13
#